data_AF-D9VJU0-F1
#
_entry.id   AF-D9VJU0-F1
#
_cell.length_a   1.000
_cell.length_b   1.000
_cell.length_c   1.000
_cell.angle_alpha   90.00
_cell.angle_beta   90.00
_cell.angle_gamma   90.00
#
_symmetry.space_group_name_H-M   'P 1'
#
loop_
_entity.id
_entity.type
_entity.pdbx_description
1 polymer ?
#
loop_
_entity_poly.entity_id
_entity_poly.type
_entity_poly.pdbx_seq_one_letter_code
_entity_poly.pdbx_strand_id
1 'polypeptide(L)'
;MFEPVIAPSGTLLGLLQRGRGDGTLHALAAPRPEALAALNQCVLHDPRQDWQVENRSLYYARLYLDLDGPLGEIEAHLFGADDLFDEEDHRTGLALSVLGHLASFGRDD
;
A
#
# COMPACT_ATOMS: atom_id res chain seq x y z
N MET A 1 16.02 10.40 14.77
CA MET A 1 16.62 9.94 13.50
C MET A 1 15.48 9.95 12.51
N PHE A 2 15.57 10.73 11.42
CA PHE A 2 14.50 10.77 10.42
C PHE A 2 14.54 9.44 9.68
N GLU A 3 13.55 8.56 9.86
CA GLU A 3 13.38 7.44 8.95
C GLU A 3 12.97 8.02 7.60
N PRO A 4 13.68 7.71 6.51
CA PRO A 4 13.25 8.18 5.21
C PRO A 4 11.90 7.53 4.90
N VAL A 5 10.88 8.37 4.66
CA VAL A 5 9.54 7.98 4.20
C VAL A 5 9.64 7.02 3.00
N ILE A 6 10.72 7.14 2.22
CA ILE A 6 11.00 6.31 1.05
C ILE A 6 12.29 5.49 1.24
N ALA A 7 12.18 4.17 1.10
CA ALA A 7 13.28 3.22 1.13
C ALA A 7 14.27 3.41 -0.05
N PRO A 8 15.49 2.82 0.02
CA PRO A 8 16.47 2.93 -1.05
C PRO A 8 15.89 2.49 -2.40
N SER A 9 16.16 3.23 -3.47
CA SER A 9 15.53 3.05 -4.79
C SER A 9 15.82 1.69 -5.45
N GLY A 10 16.85 0.97 -5.02
CA GLY A 10 17.17 -0.38 -5.49
C GLY A 10 16.45 -1.50 -4.74
N THR A 11 15.64 -1.19 -3.73
CA THR A 11 14.85 -2.17 -2.97
C THR A 11 13.44 -2.29 -3.54
N LEU A 12 12.81 -3.45 -3.37
CA LEU A 12 11.42 -3.66 -3.80
C LEU A 12 10.47 -2.62 -3.18
N LEU A 13 10.57 -2.40 -1.86
CA LEU A 13 9.80 -1.37 -1.16
C LEU A 13 10.02 0.02 -1.77
N GLY A 14 11.27 0.41 -1.99
CA GLY A 14 11.60 1.71 -2.58
C GLY A 14 11.12 1.89 -4.02
N LEU A 15 10.96 0.80 -4.78
CA LEU A 15 10.34 0.82 -6.11
C LEU A 15 8.81 1.00 -6.02
N LEU A 16 8.14 0.23 -5.15
CA LEU A 16 6.69 0.31 -4.93
C LEU A 16 6.26 1.68 -4.37
N GLN A 17 7.03 2.23 -3.44
CA GLN A 17 6.78 3.55 -2.84
C GLN A 17 6.93 4.70 -3.85
N ARG A 18 7.62 4.50 -4.98
CA ARG A 18 7.77 5.52 -6.01
C ARG A 18 6.76 5.38 -7.14
N GLY A 19 5.92 4.33 -7.11
CA GLY A 19 4.83 4.12 -8.07
C GLY A 19 5.27 4.01 -9.54
N ARG A 20 6.50 3.56 -9.81
CA ARG A 20 6.97 3.34 -11.19
C ARG A 20 6.57 1.95 -11.67
N GLY A 21 6.30 1.78 -12.96
CA GLY A 21 5.89 0.50 -13.56
C GLY A 21 6.85 -0.66 -13.26
N ASP A 22 8.15 -0.36 -13.12
CA ASP A 22 9.16 -1.34 -12.70
C ASP A 22 8.83 -1.98 -11.35
N GLY A 23 8.22 -1.26 -10.41
CA GLY A 23 7.83 -1.79 -9.10
C GLY A 23 6.85 -2.97 -9.20
N THR A 24 5.87 -2.91 -10.11
CA THR A 24 4.97 -4.06 -10.37
C THR A 24 5.75 -5.24 -10.93
N LEU A 25 6.60 -5.02 -11.94
CA LEU A 25 7.39 -6.08 -12.56
C LEU A 25 8.28 -6.79 -11.52
N HIS A 26 8.95 -6.00 -10.68
CA HIS A 26 9.78 -6.52 -9.60
C HIS A 26 8.97 -7.25 -8.53
N ALA A 27 7.78 -6.75 -8.15
CA ALA A 27 6.92 -7.42 -7.19
C ALA A 27 6.42 -8.77 -7.69
N LEU A 28 6.02 -8.86 -8.96
CA LEU A 28 5.55 -10.10 -9.57
C LEU A 28 6.68 -11.13 -9.79
N ALA A 29 7.94 -10.66 -9.85
CA ALA A 29 9.12 -11.52 -9.94
C ALA A 29 9.70 -11.92 -8.58
N ALA A 30 9.34 -11.21 -7.51
CA ALA A 30 9.84 -11.46 -6.15
C ALA A 30 9.07 -12.63 -5.48
N PRO A 31 9.62 -13.22 -4.41
CA PRO A 31 8.86 -14.13 -3.56
C PRO A 31 7.58 -13.45 -3.06
N ARG A 32 6.42 -14.08 -3.30
CA ARG A 32 5.10 -13.52 -2.96
C ARG A 32 5.01 -12.94 -1.53
N PRO A 33 5.53 -13.60 -0.47
CA PRO A 33 5.48 -13.03 0.88
C PRO A 33 6.23 -11.70 1.01
N GLU A 34 7.37 -11.55 0.32
CA GLU A 34 8.16 -10.31 0.34
C GLU A 34 7.45 -9.18 -0.42
N ALA A 35 6.84 -9.51 -1.57
CA ALA A 35 6.04 -8.57 -2.34
C ALA A 35 4.82 -8.08 -1.57
N LEU A 36 4.12 -8.98 -0.88
CA LEU A 36 2.98 -8.63 -0.03
C LEU A 36 3.41 -7.79 1.17
N ALA A 37 4.52 -8.11 1.83
CA ALA A 37 5.03 -7.29 2.92
C ALA A 37 5.36 -5.86 2.46
N ALA A 38 6.02 -5.71 1.31
CA ALA A 38 6.34 -4.41 0.75
C ALA A 38 5.09 -3.63 0.29
N LEU A 39 4.10 -4.33 -0.28
CA LEU A 39 2.82 -3.74 -0.68
C LEU A 39 2.03 -3.26 0.53
N ASN A 40 1.92 -4.08 1.58
CA ASN A 40 1.25 -3.73 2.82
C ASN A 40 1.93 -2.51 3.44
N GLN A 41 3.26 -2.48 3.50
CA GLN A 41 3.98 -1.30 4.00
C GLN A 41 3.59 -0.02 3.24
N CYS A 42 3.46 -0.07 1.91
CA CYS A 42 3.04 1.10 1.14
C CYS A 42 1.59 1.52 1.40
N VAL A 43 0.68 0.56 1.62
CA VAL A 43 -0.75 0.85 1.77
C VAL A 43 -1.09 1.29 3.20
N LEU A 44 -0.42 0.74 4.19
CA LEU A 44 -0.62 1.06 5.61
C LEU A 44 0.16 2.32 6.04
N HIS A 45 1.30 2.58 5.40
CA HIS A 45 2.13 3.75 5.64
C HIS A 45 2.30 4.54 4.34
N ASP A 46 1.28 5.36 4.04
CA ASP A 46 1.15 6.10 2.79
C ASP A 46 2.45 6.84 2.40
N PRO A 47 3.17 6.40 1.33
CA PRO A 47 4.43 7.01 0.93
C PRO A 47 4.23 8.26 0.07
N ARG A 48 2.98 8.69 -0.17
CA ARG A 48 2.68 9.86 -0.99
C ARG A 48 3.03 11.12 -0.20
N GLN A 49 3.77 12.01 -0.83
CA GLN A 49 4.08 13.30 -0.23
C GLN A 49 2.84 14.21 -0.20
N ASP A 50 1.99 14.10 -1.21
CA ASP A 50 0.72 14.84 -1.30
C ASP A 50 -0.35 13.94 -1.93
N TRP A 51 -1.28 13.48 -1.10
CA TRP A 51 -2.34 12.57 -1.49
C TRP A 51 -3.41 13.20 -2.40
N GLN A 52 -3.48 14.54 -2.47
CA GLN A 52 -4.45 15.25 -3.30
C GLN A 52 -4.08 15.24 -4.78
N VAL A 53 -2.77 15.18 -5.07
CA VAL A 53 -2.24 15.22 -6.45
C VAL A 53 -1.72 13.87 -6.93
N GLU A 54 -1.49 12.93 -6.01
CA GLU A 54 -0.94 11.61 -6.33
C GLU A 54 -1.94 10.47 -6.13
N ASN A 55 -2.24 9.75 -7.23
CA ASN A 55 -3.17 8.64 -7.22
C ASN A 55 -2.44 7.29 -7.35
N ARG A 56 -2.14 6.64 -6.22
CA ARG A 56 -1.51 5.30 -6.15
C ARG A 56 -2.46 4.18 -5.73
N SER A 57 -3.68 4.50 -5.30
CA SER A 57 -4.63 3.50 -4.81
C SER A 57 -4.97 2.46 -5.88
N LEU A 58 -5.19 2.87 -7.13
CA LEU A 58 -5.47 1.96 -8.24
C LEU A 58 -4.29 1.02 -8.54
N TYR A 59 -3.07 1.56 -8.49
CA TYR A 59 -1.83 0.82 -8.68
C TYR A 59 -1.68 -0.30 -7.63
N TYR A 60 -1.83 0.05 -6.35
CA TYR A 60 -1.73 -0.93 -5.27
C TYR A 60 -2.88 -1.94 -5.28
N ALA A 61 -4.11 -1.52 -5.56
CA ALA A 61 -5.25 -2.42 -5.68
C ALA A 61 -5.04 -3.46 -6.79
N ARG A 62 -4.49 -3.05 -7.94
CA ARG A 62 -4.17 -3.98 -9.02
C ARG A 62 -3.11 -4.99 -8.58
N LEU A 63 -2.08 -4.54 -7.87
CA LEU A 63 -1.04 -5.43 -7.38
C LEU A 63 -1.55 -6.41 -6.31
N TYR A 64 -2.50 -5.99 -5.46
CA TYR A 64 -3.22 -6.90 -4.54
C TYR A 64 -3.94 -8.02 -5.29
N LEU A 65 -4.59 -7.73 -6.42
CA LEU A 65 -5.21 -8.76 -7.26
C LEU A 65 -4.18 -9.69 -7.90
N ASP A 66 -3.15 -9.12 -8.52
CA ASP A 66 -2.15 -9.90 -9.24
C ASP A 66 -1.31 -10.78 -8.28
N LEU A 67 -1.17 -10.39 -7.01
CA LEU A 67 -0.51 -11.17 -5.96
C LEU A 67 -1.47 -12.04 -5.12
N ASP A 68 -2.78 -12.00 -5.37
CA ASP A 68 -3.78 -12.66 -4.52
C ASP A 68 -3.62 -12.29 -3.03
N GLY A 69 -3.35 -11.01 -2.74
CA GLY A 69 -2.95 -10.55 -1.40
C GLY A 69 -4.12 -10.57 -0.41
N PRO A 70 -3.96 -11.10 0.82
CA PRO A 70 -5.01 -11.11 1.83
C PRO A 70 -5.26 -9.72 2.42
N LEU A 71 -6.47 -9.45 2.91
CA LEU A 71 -6.87 -8.15 3.45
C LEU A 71 -6.67 -7.99 4.97
N GLY A 72 -6.26 -9.04 5.68
CA GLY A 72 -6.18 -9.02 7.16
C GLY A 72 -5.29 -7.91 7.74
N GLU A 73 -4.22 -7.54 7.05
CA GLU A 73 -3.34 -6.43 7.50
C GLU A 73 -4.01 -5.06 7.30
N ILE A 74 -4.81 -4.90 6.22
CA ILE A 74 -5.63 -3.70 6.02
C ILE A 74 -6.73 -3.64 7.08
N GLU A 75 -7.40 -4.76 7.37
CA GLU A 75 -8.41 -4.84 8.42
C GLU A 75 -7.82 -4.44 9.77
N ALA A 76 -6.70 -5.03 10.17
CA ALA A 76 -6.03 -4.72 11.43
C ALA A 76 -5.61 -3.24 11.52
N HIS A 77 -5.18 -2.63 10.40
CA HIS A 77 -4.85 -1.20 10.35
C HIS A 77 -6.06 -0.30 10.56
N LEU A 78 -7.18 -0.60 9.88
CA LEU A 78 -8.41 0.18 9.91
C LEU A 78 -9.19 0.06 11.23
N PHE A 79 -9.02 -1.05 11.95
CA PHE A 79 -9.66 -1.27 13.25
C PHE A 79 -8.67 -1.21 14.42
N GLY A 80 -7.46 -0.70 14.18
CA GLY A 80 -6.41 -0.57 15.17
C GLY A 80 -6.70 0.53 16.20
N ALA A 81 -6.21 0.34 17.43
CA ALA A 81 -6.38 1.33 18.50
C ALA A 81 -5.60 2.63 18.28
N ASP A 82 -4.70 2.68 17.29
CA ASP A 82 -3.94 3.88 16.95
C ASP A 82 -4.85 5.06 16.57
N ASP A 83 -6.05 4.79 16.05
CA ASP A 83 -7.07 5.82 15.76
C ASP A 83 -7.51 6.62 17.00
N LEU A 84 -7.24 6.11 18.21
CA LEU A 84 -7.51 6.83 19.46
C LEU A 84 -6.43 7.86 19.79
N PHE A 85 -5.27 7.79 19.14
CA PHE A 85 -4.09 8.57 19.47
C PHE A 85 -3.54 9.38 18.28
N ASP A 86 -3.85 8.96 17.05
CA ASP A 86 -3.45 9.64 15.82
C ASP A 86 -4.57 10.58 15.34
N GLU A 87 -4.35 11.88 15.47
CA GLU A 87 -5.29 12.92 15.02
C GLU A 87 -5.11 13.25 13.53
N GLU A 88 -4.19 12.61 12.81
CA GLU A 88 -3.92 12.90 11.40
C GLU A 88 -4.92 12.19 10.48
N ASP A 89 -5.78 12.97 9.82
CA ASP A 89 -6.85 12.51 8.91
C ASP A 89 -6.41 11.57 7.77
N HIS A 90 -5.10 11.46 7.48
CA HIS A 90 -4.60 10.76 6.30
C HIS A 90 -4.15 9.32 6.54
N ARG A 91 -4.08 8.84 7.80
CA ARG A 91 -3.61 7.49 8.17
C ARG A 91 -4.30 6.36 7.39
N THR A 92 -5.62 6.46 7.20
CA THR A 92 -6.45 5.39 6.61
C THR A 92 -6.87 5.67 5.16
N GLY A 93 -6.65 6.88 4.66
CA GLY A 93 -7.17 7.33 3.37
C GLY A 93 -6.71 6.49 2.18
N LEU A 94 -5.44 6.09 2.14
CA LEU A 94 -4.91 5.22 1.09
C LEU A 94 -5.51 3.82 1.17
N ALA A 95 -5.52 3.21 2.35
CA ALA A 95 -6.06 1.87 2.57
C ALA A 95 -7.54 1.79 2.16
N LEU A 96 -8.36 2.78 2.56
CA LEU A 96 -9.77 2.86 2.15
C LEU A 96 -9.93 3.03 0.64
N SER A 97 -9.09 3.85 0.00
CA SER A 97 -9.12 4.04 -1.47
C SER A 97 -8.74 2.75 -2.21
N VAL A 98 -7.77 1.98 -1.70
CA VAL A 98 -7.40 0.67 -2.24
C VAL A 98 -8.55 -0.32 -2.12
N LEU A 99 -9.19 -0.42 -0.95
CA LEU A 99 -10.38 -1.26 -0.76
C LEU A 99 -11.52 -0.86 -1.71
N GLY A 100 -11.76 0.43 -1.91
CA GLY A 100 -12.78 0.91 -2.85
C GLY A 100 -12.52 0.44 -4.30
N HIS A 101 -11.25 0.41 -4.73
CA HIS A 101 -10.90 -0.15 -6.04
C HIS A 101 -11.05 -1.68 -6.07
N LEU A 102 -10.61 -2.39 -5.03
CA LEU A 102 -10.76 -3.85 -4.94
C LEU A 102 -12.24 -4.26 -5.01
N ALA A 103 -13.11 -3.57 -4.27
CA ALA A 103 -14.56 -3.76 -4.36
C ALA A 103 -15.10 -3.46 -5.77
N SER A 104 -14.61 -2.39 -6.42
CA SER A 104 -14.97 -2.06 -7.80
C SER A 104 -14.51 -3.11 -8.82
N PHE A 105 -13.47 -3.89 -8.50
CA PHE A 105 -13.02 -5.03 -9.29
C PHE A 105 -13.82 -6.31 -9.02
N GLY A 106 -14.77 -6.29 -8.08
CA GLY A 106 -15.62 -7.43 -7.75
C GLY A 106 -15.04 -8.35 -6.68
N ARG A 107 -14.07 -7.89 -5.90
CA ARG A 107 -13.55 -8.62 -4.75
C ARG A 107 -14.54 -8.57 -3.58
N ASP A 108 -14.79 -9.70 -2.93
CA ASP A 108 -15.91 -9.93 -2.01
C ASP A 108 -15.54 -10.53 -0.64
N ASP A 109 -14.23 -10.70 -0.36
CA ASP A 109 -13.71 -11.18 0.92
C ASP A 109 -13.69 -10.12 2.03
#